data_AF-A0AB32X888-F1
#
_entry.id   AF-A0AB32X888-F1
#
_cell.length_a   1.000
_cell.length_b   1.000
_cell.length_c   1.000
_cell.angle_alpha   90.00
_cell.angle_beta   90.00
_cell.angle_gamma   90.00
#
_symmetry.space_group_name_H-M   'P 1'
#
loop_
_entity.id
_entity.type
_entity.pdbx_description
1 polymer ?
#
loop_
_entity_poly.entity_id
_entity_poly.type
_entity_poly.pdbx_seq_one_letter_code
_entity_poly.pdbx_strand_id
1 'polypeptide(L)'
;MNKKPLIIAGNGPSIKDLDYSLFPKDFEVFRCNQFYFEDKYYLGREIKGVFFNAHVFDLQMKITQAMIKGSEYHLEHIYCTHAEPYFYINDRQQLVQEYLEKHFVGVRSTYAYLKGLEPFFILHSKYRNFYNQHFTTGIMMLLVAIALGYKEIYLCGIDFYENGFGHFYEDQGGFFEEGPDPMHDKSIDTQALELAKKHAKIYALAPNRSLAKWLPLSPQKGVLEKVRERICLGNFKRENFGQKELERQKELERQKELERQKELERQKELERQKELERQKELERQKELERQKELERQKELERQKELEKQKELERQKELERQKELERQKELERQKELERSLKARLKVVLASKGIKSDNLIIISLKDAYRLFKGGLALLLDLKALKSIIKAFLKR
;
A
#
# COMPACT_ATOMS: atom_id res chain seq x y z
N MET A 1 22.18 40.63 -36.20
CA MET A 1 21.76 40.22 -37.56
C MET A 1 20.27 40.46 -37.70
N ASN A 2 19.77 40.78 -38.89
CA ASN A 2 18.31 40.78 -39.11
C ASN A 2 17.81 39.34 -39.05
N LYS A 3 16.69 39.11 -38.35
CA LYS A 3 16.01 37.80 -38.35
C LYS A 3 15.41 37.55 -39.73
N LYS A 4 15.22 36.26 -40.09
CA LYS A 4 14.40 35.93 -41.26
C LYS A 4 12.94 36.35 -41.00
N PRO A 5 12.12 36.53 -42.05
CA PRO A 5 10.69 36.59 -41.88
C PRO A 5 10.17 35.29 -41.26
N LEU A 6 9.15 35.38 -40.42
CA LEU A 6 8.62 34.25 -39.63
C LEU A 6 7.22 33.88 -40.10
N ILE A 7 6.99 32.60 -40.40
CA ILE A 7 5.64 32.05 -40.56
C ILE A 7 5.19 31.47 -39.21
N ILE A 8 4.00 31.85 -38.77
CA ILE A 8 3.35 31.32 -37.57
C ILE A 8 2.08 30.59 -37.99
N ALA A 9 1.94 29.34 -37.57
CA ALA A 9 0.81 28.48 -37.91
C ALA A 9 0.11 27.92 -36.67
N GLY A 10 -1.17 28.28 -36.52
CA GLY A 10 -2.11 27.46 -35.75
C GLY A 10 -2.53 26.20 -36.52
N ASN A 11 -3.46 25.44 -35.94
CA ASN A 11 -3.95 24.18 -36.51
C ASN A 11 -5.37 24.26 -37.10
N GLY A 12 -5.88 25.47 -37.35
CA GLY A 12 -7.17 25.68 -38.02
C GLY A 12 -7.18 25.24 -39.49
N PRO A 13 -8.37 25.09 -40.13
CA PRO A 13 -8.50 24.46 -41.43
C PRO A 13 -7.79 25.22 -42.55
N SER A 14 -7.55 26.54 -42.40
CA SER A 14 -6.86 27.39 -43.38
C SER A 14 -5.43 26.95 -43.74
N ILE A 15 -4.80 26.05 -42.97
CA ILE A 15 -3.54 25.40 -43.35
C ILE A 15 -3.67 24.66 -44.70
N LYS A 16 -4.86 24.13 -45.03
CA LYS A 16 -5.09 23.43 -46.31
C LYS A 16 -5.24 24.38 -47.50
N ASP A 17 -5.45 25.68 -47.28
CA ASP A 17 -5.69 26.72 -48.28
C ASP A 17 -4.48 27.67 -48.50
N LEU A 18 -3.27 27.23 -48.14
CA LEU A 18 -2.04 28.03 -48.24
C LEU A 18 -1.64 28.28 -49.70
N ASP A 19 -1.53 29.56 -50.08
CA ASP A 19 -0.97 29.97 -51.37
C ASP A 19 0.54 30.18 -51.26
N TYR A 20 1.31 29.24 -51.81
CA TYR A 20 2.77 29.31 -51.79
C TYR A 20 3.37 30.47 -52.61
N SER A 21 2.59 31.17 -53.44
CA SER A 21 3.05 32.40 -54.11
C SER A 21 3.13 33.59 -53.14
N LEU A 22 2.31 33.58 -52.09
CA LEU A 22 2.30 34.59 -51.02
C LEU A 22 3.47 34.42 -50.04
N PHE A 23 4.27 33.36 -50.12
CA PHE A 23 5.31 33.09 -49.14
C PHE A 23 6.57 33.95 -49.38
N PRO A 24 7.30 34.34 -48.31
CA PRO A 24 8.64 34.90 -48.43
C PRO A 24 9.65 33.89 -49.00
N LYS A 25 10.72 34.41 -49.61
CA LYS A 25 11.76 33.64 -50.33
C LYS A 25 12.49 32.59 -49.48
N ASP A 26 12.70 32.89 -48.21
CA ASP A 26 13.32 32.05 -47.17
C ASP A 26 12.82 32.55 -45.81
N PHE A 27 12.57 31.65 -44.85
CA PHE A 27 11.85 31.97 -43.62
C PHE A 27 12.23 31.06 -42.45
N GLU A 28 11.78 31.44 -41.25
CA GLU A 28 11.70 30.60 -40.05
C GLU A 28 10.22 30.22 -39.79
N VAL A 29 9.95 29.14 -39.05
CA VAL A 29 8.57 28.63 -38.82
C VAL A 29 8.29 28.41 -37.34
N PHE A 30 7.15 28.89 -36.84
CA PHE A 30 6.55 28.49 -35.57
C PHE A 30 5.30 27.62 -35.78
N ARG A 31 5.18 26.51 -35.04
CA ARG A 31 4.03 25.58 -35.03
C ARG A 31 3.55 25.34 -33.60
N CYS A 32 2.30 24.92 -33.41
CA CYS A 32 1.79 24.53 -32.08
C CYS A 32 1.07 23.17 -32.02
N ASN A 33 1.01 22.62 -30.80
CA ASN A 33 0.22 21.45 -30.42
C ASN A 33 0.34 20.30 -31.44
N GLN A 34 -0.77 19.72 -31.93
CA GLN A 34 -0.76 18.53 -32.80
C GLN A 34 -0.48 18.84 -34.28
N PHE A 35 0.35 19.84 -34.59
CA PHE A 35 0.69 20.21 -35.98
C PHE A 35 1.20 19.01 -36.80
N TYR A 36 1.83 18.03 -36.15
CA TYR A 36 2.39 16.82 -36.73
C TYR A 36 1.36 15.80 -37.22
N PHE A 37 0.05 16.03 -37.00
CA PHE A 37 -1.05 15.29 -37.65
C PHE A 37 -1.30 15.72 -39.12
N GLU A 38 -0.52 16.66 -39.66
CA GLU A 38 -0.63 17.06 -41.07
C GLU A 38 -0.28 15.94 -42.06
N ASP A 39 -1.07 15.80 -43.13
CA ASP A 39 -0.85 14.86 -44.25
C ASP A 39 0.32 15.26 -45.16
N LYS A 40 0.70 16.54 -45.09
CA LYS A 40 1.80 17.16 -45.84
C LYS A 40 2.63 18.03 -44.92
N TYR A 41 3.90 18.21 -45.23
CA TYR A 41 4.73 19.24 -44.60
C TYR A 41 4.35 20.64 -45.13
N TYR A 42 3.16 21.14 -44.79
CA TYR A 42 2.58 22.39 -45.30
C TYR A 42 3.51 23.60 -45.14
N LEU A 43 4.35 23.61 -44.11
CA LEU A 43 5.36 24.64 -43.85
C LEU A 43 6.79 24.07 -43.81
N GLY A 44 6.97 22.85 -44.29
CA GLY A 44 8.23 22.13 -44.26
C GLY A 44 8.56 21.45 -42.91
N ARG A 45 9.75 20.87 -42.86
CA ARG A 45 10.25 20.02 -41.76
C ARG A 45 11.20 20.72 -40.79
N GLU A 46 11.52 21.99 -41.03
CA GLU A 46 12.37 22.81 -40.16
C GLU A 46 11.51 23.78 -39.34
N ILE A 47 11.45 23.59 -38.03
CA ILE A 47 10.62 24.37 -37.11
C ILE A 47 11.51 25.10 -36.11
N LYS A 48 11.48 26.44 -36.18
CA LYS A 48 12.28 27.32 -35.33
C LYS A 48 11.80 27.35 -33.89
N GLY A 49 10.50 27.18 -33.68
CA GLY A 49 9.87 27.17 -32.36
C GLY A 49 8.60 26.34 -32.38
N VAL A 50 8.50 25.36 -31.48
CA VAL A 50 7.29 24.56 -31.27
C VAL A 50 6.66 24.92 -29.92
N PHE A 51 5.33 25.02 -29.90
CA PHE A 51 4.57 25.56 -28.78
C PHE A 51 3.52 24.54 -28.32
N PHE A 52 3.64 24.05 -27.09
CA PHE A 52 2.77 23.00 -26.55
C PHE A 52 2.05 23.47 -25.29
N ASN A 53 0.74 23.28 -25.21
CA ASN A 53 -0.07 23.65 -24.04
C ASN A 53 0.38 22.90 -22.77
N ALA A 54 0.45 23.59 -21.63
CA ALA A 54 1.01 23.07 -20.38
C ALA A 54 0.36 21.77 -19.87
N HIS A 55 -0.96 21.61 -20.01
CA HIS A 55 -1.71 20.44 -19.52
C HIS A 55 -1.37 19.11 -20.22
N VAL A 56 -0.88 19.16 -21.46
CA VAL A 56 -0.45 17.97 -22.24
C VAL A 56 1.06 17.96 -22.50
N PHE A 57 1.83 18.81 -21.82
CA PHE A 57 3.24 19.07 -22.17
C PHE A 57 4.11 17.81 -22.12
N ASP A 58 3.94 16.98 -21.09
CA ASP A 58 4.67 15.71 -20.95
C ASP A 58 4.43 14.75 -22.14
N LEU A 59 3.19 14.61 -22.61
CA LEU A 59 2.86 13.77 -23.76
C LEU A 59 3.42 14.37 -25.06
N GLN A 60 3.30 15.69 -25.23
CA GLN A 60 3.90 16.43 -26.35
C GLN A 60 5.43 16.27 -26.39
N MET A 61 6.09 16.19 -25.22
CA MET A 61 7.53 15.91 -25.12
C MET A 61 7.88 14.46 -25.46
N LYS A 62 7.07 13.46 -25.07
CA LYS A 62 7.25 12.05 -25.54
C LYS A 62 7.19 11.97 -27.06
N ILE A 63 6.15 12.55 -27.67
CA ILE A 63 5.95 12.57 -29.13
C ILE A 63 7.07 13.36 -29.82
N THR A 64 7.53 14.46 -29.22
CA THR A 64 8.68 15.25 -29.73
C THR A 64 9.98 14.45 -29.76
N GLN A 65 10.27 13.65 -28.73
CA GLN A 65 11.42 12.75 -28.76
C GLN A 65 11.30 11.72 -29.88
N ALA A 66 10.10 11.21 -30.16
CA ALA A 66 9.86 10.29 -31.28
C ALA A 66 10.00 10.99 -32.64
N MET A 67 9.49 12.21 -32.81
CA MET A 67 9.68 13.01 -34.04
C MET A 67 11.16 13.20 -34.36
N ILE A 68 11.97 13.60 -33.37
CA ILE A 68 13.41 13.84 -33.56
C ILE A 68 14.15 12.52 -33.82
N LYS A 69 13.84 11.44 -33.09
CA LYS A 69 14.45 10.11 -33.31
C LYS A 69 14.10 9.52 -34.68
N GLY A 70 12.88 9.73 -35.16
CA GLY A 70 12.44 9.37 -36.52
C GLY A 70 12.90 10.34 -37.61
N SER A 71 13.58 11.44 -37.24
CA SER A 71 13.91 12.57 -38.13
C SER A 71 12.70 13.20 -38.85
N GLU A 72 11.48 13.04 -38.32
CA GLU A 72 10.23 13.49 -38.96
C GLU A 72 10.22 15.02 -39.12
N TYR A 73 10.55 15.74 -38.04
CA TYR A 73 10.78 17.19 -38.00
C TYR A 73 12.08 17.53 -37.27
N HIS A 74 12.70 18.63 -37.66
CA HIS A 74 13.84 19.25 -36.98
C HIS A 74 13.35 20.47 -36.18
N LEU A 75 13.56 20.47 -34.86
CA LEU A 75 13.04 21.48 -33.94
C LEU A 75 14.20 22.21 -33.24
N GLU A 76 14.24 23.54 -33.29
CA GLU A 76 15.34 24.32 -32.66
C GLU A 76 15.00 24.80 -31.25
N HIS A 77 13.75 25.23 -31.00
CA HIS A 77 13.29 25.72 -29.69
C HIS A 77 11.93 25.11 -29.31
N ILE A 78 11.73 24.84 -28.02
CA ILE A 78 10.48 24.31 -27.47
C ILE A 78 9.97 25.28 -26.40
N TYR A 79 8.67 25.61 -26.48
CA TYR A 79 7.98 26.53 -25.58
C TYR A 79 6.79 25.84 -24.93
N CYS A 80 6.71 25.94 -23.60
CA CYS A 80 5.51 25.56 -22.85
C CYS A 80 4.54 26.74 -22.87
N THR A 81 3.38 26.53 -23.50
CA THR A 81 2.34 27.53 -23.64
C THR A 81 1.52 27.56 -22.35
N HIS A 82 1.74 28.62 -21.57
CA HIS A 82 0.86 29.03 -20.48
C HIS A 82 0.85 30.55 -20.36
N ALA A 83 -0.27 31.11 -19.89
CA ALA A 83 -0.46 32.55 -19.74
C ALA A 83 -0.38 33.02 -18.27
N GLU A 84 -0.03 32.12 -17.35
CA GLU A 84 0.09 32.35 -15.91
C GLU A 84 1.41 31.75 -15.37
N PRO A 85 1.90 32.15 -14.18
CA PRO A 85 3.14 31.60 -13.62
C PRO A 85 2.99 30.19 -13.05
N TYR A 86 1.77 29.73 -12.78
CA TYR A 86 1.47 28.45 -12.11
C TYR A 86 0.54 27.57 -12.94
N PHE A 87 0.68 26.25 -12.78
CA PHE A 87 -0.28 25.26 -13.27
C PHE A 87 -0.44 24.10 -12.28
N TYR A 88 -1.47 23.28 -12.45
CA TYR A 88 -1.76 22.14 -11.57
C TYR A 88 -1.21 20.84 -12.17
N ILE A 89 -0.56 20.03 -11.33
CA ILE A 89 -0.14 18.65 -11.66
C ILE A 89 -0.49 17.77 -10.48
N ASN A 90 -1.32 16.73 -10.69
CA ASN A 90 -1.80 15.84 -9.63
C ASN A 90 -2.30 16.63 -8.40
N ASP A 91 -3.26 17.52 -8.66
CA ASP A 91 -3.91 18.46 -7.72
C ASP A 91 -2.99 19.44 -6.96
N ARG A 92 -1.69 19.48 -7.30
CA ARG A 92 -0.72 20.41 -6.71
C ARG A 92 -0.34 21.51 -7.70
N GLN A 93 -0.61 22.74 -7.30
CA GLN A 93 -0.15 23.94 -7.99
C GLN A 93 1.38 24.04 -7.90
N GLN A 94 2.04 24.24 -9.05
CA GLN A 94 3.50 24.36 -9.17
C GLN A 94 3.86 25.53 -10.09
N LEU A 95 5.00 26.17 -9.85
CA LEU A 95 5.57 27.17 -10.76
C LEU A 95 5.96 26.50 -12.07
N VAL A 96 5.43 27.01 -13.19
CA VAL A 96 5.66 26.41 -14.53
C VAL A 96 7.15 26.35 -14.83
N GLN A 97 7.88 27.44 -14.58
CA GLN A 97 9.30 27.52 -14.97
C GLN A 97 10.18 26.58 -14.14
N GLU A 98 9.92 26.41 -12.84
CA GLU A 98 10.64 25.44 -11.99
C GLU A 98 10.38 23.99 -12.42
N TYR A 99 9.13 23.67 -12.78
CA TYR A 99 8.79 22.36 -13.33
C TYR A 99 9.54 22.07 -14.64
N LEU A 100 9.59 23.05 -15.54
CA LEU A 100 10.27 22.92 -16.82
C LEU A 100 11.79 22.79 -16.65
N GLU A 101 12.40 23.58 -15.78
CA GLU A 101 13.85 23.51 -15.52
C GLU A 101 14.26 22.17 -14.88
N LYS A 102 13.39 21.58 -14.05
CA LYS A 102 13.62 20.28 -13.43
C LYS A 102 13.48 19.08 -14.38
N HIS A 103 12.59 19.14 -15.37
CA HIS A 103 12.26 17.97 -16.21
C HIS A 103 12.63 18.11 -17.70
N PHE A 104 12.72 19.35 -18.22
CA PHE A 104 12.87 19.66 -19.64
C PHE A 104 13.84 20.83 -19.88
N VAL A 105 15.13 20.56 -19.67
CA VAL A 105 16.23 21.54 -19.81
C VAL A 105 16.13 22.34 -21.11
N GLY A 106 16.13 23.68 -20.99
CA GLY A 106 16.10 24.62 -22.12
C GLY A 106 14.70 25.00 -22.64
N VAL A 107 13.64 24.34 -22.18
CA VAL A 107 12.26 24.77 -22.44
C VAL A 107 11.97 26.07 -21.68
N ARG A 108 11.16 26.95 -22.29
CA ARG A 108 10.76 28.23 -21.69
C ARG A 108 9.25 28.35 -21.62
N SER A 109 8.71 28.88 -20.52
CA SER A 109 7.30 29.27 -20.43
C SER A 109 7.01 30.50 -21.28
N THR A 110 5.89 30.49 -22.02
CA THR A 110 5.41 31.67 -22.76
C THR A 110 5.01 32.82 -21.83
N TYR A 111 4.67 32.55 -20.57
CA TYR A 111 4.31 33.56 -19.57
C TYR A 111 5.42 34.59 -19.36
N ALA A 112 6.69 34.18 -19.38
CA ALA A 112 7.82 35.08 -19.21
C ALA A 112 7.90 36.15 -20.31
N TYR A 113 7.59 35.77 -21.56
CA TYR A 113 7.52 36.67 -22.70
C TYR A 113 6.28 37.57 -22.67
N LEU A 114 5.11 37.01 -22.34
CA LEU A 114 3.86 37.77 -22.15
C LEU A 114 4.03 38.86 -21.08
N LYS A 115 4.58 38.51 -19.91
CA LYS A 115 4.85 39.45 -18.80
C LYS A 115 5.84 40.55 -19.19
N GLY A 116 6.78 40.28 -20.10
CA GLY A 116 7.72 41.27 -20.64
C GLY A 116 7.14 42.20 -21.71
N LEU A 117 5.92 41.94 -22.20
CA LEU A 117 5.25 42.74 -23.22
C LEU A 117 4.05 43.49 -22.61
N GLU A 118 4.33 44.53 -21.82
CA GLU A 118 3.35 45.25 -20.99
C GLU A 118 1.99 45.57 -21.67
N PRO A 119 1.91 46.12 -22.91
CA PRO A 119 0.62 46.37 -23.55
C PRO A 119 -0.23 45.10 -23.78
N PHE A 120 0.41 43.96 -24.03
CA PHE A 120 -0.25 42.66 -24.15
C PHE A 120 -0.54 42.04 -22.78
N PHE A 121 0.34 42.24 -21.80
CA PHE A 121 0.12 41.79 -20.42
C PHE A 121 -1.07 42.49 -19.77
N ILE A 122 -1.25 43.79 -20.00
CA ILE A 122 -2.42 44.56 -19.55
C ILE A 122 -3.69 44.06 -20.24
N LEU A 123 -3.67 43.85 -21.56
CA LEU A 123 -4.81 43.29 -22.30
C LEU A 123 -5.20 41.91 -21.75
N HIS A 124 -4.22 41.01 -21.58
CA HIS A 124 -4.44 39.68 -21.02
C HIS A 124 -5.00 39.75 -19.58
N SER A 125 -4.37 40.55 -18.71
CA SER A 125 -4.78 40.67 -17.30
C SER A 125 -6.20 41.19 -17.16
N LYS A 126 -6.62 42.14 -18.01
CA LYS A 126 -8.02 42.59 -18.08
C LYS A 126 -8.96 41.43 -18.44
N TYR A 127 -8.67 40.72 -19.53
CA TYR A 127 -9.56 39.68 -20.04
C TYR A 127 -9.62 38.44 -19.12
N ARG A 128 -8.49 38.04 -18.53
CA ARG A 128 -8.42 36.95 -17.55
C ARG A 128 -9.19 37.29 -16.27
N ASN A 129 -8.96 38.47 -15.69
CA ASN A 129 -9.54 38.81 -14.38
C ASN A 129 -11.03 39.18 -14.43
N PHE A 130 -11.53 39.75 -15.54
CA PHE A 130 -12.91 40.26 -15.62
C PHE A 130 -13.84 39.45 -16.54
N TYR A 131 -13.30 38.59 -17.41
CA TYR A 131 -14.08 37.80 -18.37
C TYR A 131 -13.70 36.31 -18.39
N ASN A 132 -12.72 35.91 -17.58
CA ASN A 132 -12.10 34.56 -17.59
C ASN A 132 -11.60 34.11 -18.97
N GLN A 133 -11.15 35.05 -19.81
CA GLN A 133 -10.67 34.77 -21.17
C GLN A 133 -9.14 34.83 -21.25
N HIS A 134 -8.55 34.06 -22.16
CA HIS A 134 -7.12 34.11 -22.49
C HIS A 134 -6.87 33.91 -23.98
N PHE A 135 -5.68 34.33 -24.42
CA PHE A 135 -5.24 34.20 -25.81
C PHE A 135 -5.20 32.74 -26.29
N THR A 136 -5.38 32.52 -27.59
CA THR A 136 -5.06 31.23 -28.22
C THR A 136 -3.55 31.01 -28.31
N THR A 137 -3.12 29.75 -28.46
CA THR A 137 -1.70 29.42 -28.73
C THR A 137 -1.17 30.12 -29.98
N GLY A 138 -2.02 30.38 -30.98
CA GLY A 138 -1.68 31.13 -32.20
C GLY A 138 -1.25 32.57 -31.91
N ILE A 139 -1.99 33.26 -31.03
CA ILE A 139 -1.62 34.60 -30.57
C ILE A 139 -0.43 34.54 -29.61
N MET A 140 -0.34 33.57 -28.70
CA MET A 140 0.84 33.42 -27.83
C MET A 140 2.15 33.25 -28.61
N MET A 141 2.13 32.54 -29.75
CA MET A 141 3.27 32.48 -30.68
C MET A 141 3.64 33.84 -31.29
N LEU A 142 2.65 34.65 -31.68
CA LEU A 142 2.85 36.01 -32.20
C LEU A 142 3.47 36.94 -31.15
N LEU A 143 3.03 36.84 -29.89
CA LEU A 143 3.60 37.60 -28.77
C LEU A 143 5.06 37.20 -28.52
N VAL A 144 5.36 35.90 -28.46
CA VAL A 144 6.76 35.42 -28.32
C VAL A 144 7.61 35.85 -29.52
N ALA A 145 7.09 35.85 -30.74
CA ALA A 145 7.80 36.36 -31.90
C ALA A 145 8.13 37.87 -31.78
N ILE A 146 7.20 38.69 -31.30
CA ILE A 146 7.42 40.11 -31.05
C ILE A 146 8.48 40.34 -29.97
N ALA A 147 8.43 39.58 -28.87
CA ALA A 147 9.42 39.64 -27.79
C ALA A 147 10.83 39.18 -28.25
N LEU A 148 10.90 38.21 -29.17
CA LEU A 148 12.14 37.77 -29.81
C LEU A 148 12.62 38.69 -30.95
N GLY A 149 11.93 39.81 -31.19
CA GLY A 149 12.35 40.85 -32.13
C GLY A 149 12.08 40.55 -33.61
N TYR A 150 11.20 39.61 -33.96
CA TYR A 150 10.76 39.46 -35.36
C TYR A 150 9.97 40.69 -35.81
N LYS A 151 10.20 41.14 -37.05
CA LYS A 151 9.61 42.37 -37.63
C LYS A 151 8.80 42.17 -38.91
N GLU A 152 8.83 40.97 -39.47
CA GLU A 152 8.06 40.57 -40.65
C GLU A 152 7.49 39.17 -40.35
N ILE A 153 6.17 39.10 -40.19
CA ILE A 153 5.46 37.93 -39.66
C ILE A 153 4.29 37.58 -40.59
N TYR A 154 4.08 36.29 -40.80
CA TYR A 154 3.06 35.72 -41.67
C TYR A 154 2.18 34.75 -40.88
N LEU A 155 0.85 34.96 -40.88
CA LEU A 155 -0.08 34.13 -40.12
C LEU A 155 -0.90 33.20 -41.04
N CYS A 156 -1.15 31.99 -40.53
CA CYS A 156 -2.03 30.98 -41.12
C CYS A 156 -2.54 30.01 -40.05
N GLY A 157 -3.57 29.21 -40.34
CA GLY A 157 -4.13 28.23 -39.39
C GLY A 157 -4.79 28.84 -38.16
N ILE A 158 -5.19 30.12 -38.22
CA ILE A 158 -5.87 30.85 -37.14
C ILE A 158 -7.23 31.29 -37.70
N ASP A 159 -8.25 30.45 -37.52
CA ASP A 159 -9.59 30.64 -38.10
C ASP A 159 -10.63 31.16 -37.09
N PHE A 160 -10.17 31.60 -35.91
CA PHE A 160 -10.97 32.14 -34.78
C PHE A 160 -12.22 31.31 -34.40
N TYR A 161 -12.19 30.01 -34.69
CA TYR A 161 -13.32 29.07 -34.53
C TYR A 161 -14.63 29.53 -35.22
N GLU A 162 -14.55 30.34 -36.29
CA GLU A 162 -15.74 30.95 -36.93
C GLU A 162 -16.76 29.94 -37.47
N ASN A 163 -16.32 28.70 -37.76
CA ASN A 163 -17.18 27.60 -38.24
C ASN A 163 -17.23 26.43 -37.23
N GLY A 164 -17.00 26.71 -35.93
CA GLY A 164 -16.96 25.71 -34.86
C GLY A 164 -15.54 25.22 -34.52
N PHE A 165 -15.46 24.19 -33.68
CA PHE A 165 -14.20 23.52 -33.35
C PHE A 165 -13.74 22.67 -34.53
N GLY A 166 -12.79 23.21 -35.30
CA GLY A 166 -12.22 22.55 -36.47
C GLY A 166 -10.71 22.67 -36.46
N HIS A 167 -10.02 21.56 -36.24
CA HIS A 167 -8.63 21.42 -36.64
C HIS A 167 -8.57 21.00 -38.12
N PHE A 168 -7.41 21.16 -38.77
CA PHE A 168 -7.23 20.63 -40.13
C PHE A 168 -7.11 19.08 -40.16
N TYR A 169 -6.88 18.46 -39.00
CA TYR A 169 -6.85 17.02 -38.77
C TYR A 169 -8.11 16.54 -38.06
N GLU A 170 -8.45 15.27 -38.24
CA GLU A 170 -9.30 14.53 -37.32
C GLU A 170 -8.49 14.19 -36.06
N ASP A 171 -9.08 14.32 -34.87
CA ASP A 171 -8.54 13.62 -33.70
C ASP A 171 -9.00 12.16 -33.76
N GLN A 172 -8.07 11.23 -33.59
CA GLN A 172 -8.32 9.77 -33.50
C GLN A 172 -7.71 9.22 -32.19
N GLY A 173 -7.56 10.13 -31.22
CA GLY A 173 -6.70 10.03 -30.06
C GLY A 173 -7.46 9.93 -28.75
N GLY A 174 -8.29 10.91 -28.41
CA GLY A 174 -8.87 11.03 -27.06
C GLY A 174 -7.83 11.23 -25.95
N PHE A 175 -6.61 11.61 -26.34
CA PHE A 175 -5.49 12.00 -25.45
C PHE A 175 -5.37 13.52 -25.33
N PHE A 176 -6.03 14.23 -26.24
CA PHE A 176 -6.20 15.68 -26.23
C PHE A 176 -7.70 15.93 -26.07
N GLU A 177 -8.07 17.01 -25.39
CA GLU A 177 -9.47 17.30 -25.10
C GLU A 177 -10.17 17.80 -26.37
N GLU A 178 -11.10 17.00 -26.91
CA GLU A 178 -11.94 17.37 -28.05
C GLU A 178 -13.05 18.33 -27.59
N GLY A 179 -12.78 19.63 -27.63
CA GLY A 179 -13.81 20.64 -27.34
C GLY A 179 -13.34 22.07 -27.54
N PRO A 180 -14.27 23.01 -27.81
CA PRO A 180 -13.97 24.44 -27.77
C PRO A 180 -13.65 24.84 -26.33
N ASP A 181 -12.45 25.37 -26.11
CA ASP A 181 -12.08 25.99 -24.82
C ASP A 181 -13.03 27.16 -24.51
N PRO A 182 -13.82 27.12 -23.42
CA PRO A 182 -14.78 28.18 -23.10
C PRO A 182 -14.12 29.50 -22.67
N MET A 183 -12.79 29.51 -22.47
CA MET A 183 -11.97 30.69 -22.18
C MET A 183 -11.38 31.32 -23.45
N HIS A 184 -11.56 30.69 -24.63
CA HIS A 184 -11.20 31.28 -25.92
C HIS A 184 -12.36 32.09 -26.51
N ASP A 185 -12.11 33.37 -26.80
CA ASP A 185 -13.01 34.23 -27.56
C ASP A 185 -12.23 35.03 -28.61
N LYS A 186 -12.87 35.35 -29.74
CA LYS A 186 -12.21 36.05 -30.85
C LYS A 186 -11.92 37.53 -30.57
N SER A 187 -12.54 38.15 -29.56
CA SER A 187 -12.34 39.57 -29.27
C SER A 187 -10.98 39.86 -28.62
N ILE A 188 -10.52 39.01 -27.68
CA ILE A 188 -9.19 39.17 -27.06
C ILE A 188 -8.08 38.95 -28.10
N ASP A 189 -8.21 37.92 -28.94
CA ASP A 189 -7.25 37.57 -29.98
C ASP A 189 -7.14 38.64 -31.08
N THR A 190 -8.27 39.21 -31.53
CA THR A 190 -8.26 40.29 -32.54
C THR A 190 -7.73 41.62 -31.98
N GLN A 191 -7.98 41.95 -30.71
CA GLN A 191 -7.34 43.09 -30.04
C GLN A 191 -5.81 42.92 -29.91
N ALA A 192 -5.32 41.70 -29.63
CA ALA A 192 -3.89 41.42 -29.66
C ALA A 192 -3.30 41.53 -31.08
N LEU A 193 -4.06 41.14 -32.11
CA LEU A 193 -3.63 41.27 -33.50
C LEU A 193 -3.50 42.74 -33.94
N GLU A 194 -4.45 43.61 -33.57
CA GLU A 194 -4.36 45.06 -33.82
C GLU A 194 -3.21 45.73 -33.05
N LEU A 195 -2.95 45.28 -31.81
CA LEU A 195 -1.80 45.71 -31.04
C LEU A 195 -0.47 45.26 -31.69
N ALA A 196 -0.41 44.02 -32.18
CA ALA A 196 0.78 43.43 -32.81
C ALA A 196 1.24 44.17 -34.08
N LYS A 197 0.31 44.74 -34.87
CA LYS A 197 0.62 45.58 -36.04
C LYS A 197 1.50 46.80 -35.70
N LYS A 198 1.55 47.23 -34.45
CA LYS A 198 2.43 48.32 -33.97
C LYS A 198 3.88 47.89 -33.75
N HIS A 199 4.14 46.57 -33.66
CA HIS A 199 5.45 46.02 -33.31
C HIS A 199 6.15 45.32 -34.48
N ALA A 200 5.39 44.79 -35.45
CA ALA A 200 5.87 44.07 -36.63
C ALA A 200 4.93 44.30 -37.84
N LYS A 201 5.43 44.10 -39.07
CA LYS A 201 4.58 43.93 -40.25
C LYS A 201 3.96 42.53 -40.20
N ILE A 202 2.64 42.44 -40.36
CA ILE A 202 1.88 41.18 -40.24
C ILE A 202 1.02 40.99 -41.48
N TYR A 203 1.07 39.80 -42.08
CA TYR A 203 0.35 39.44 -43.30
C TYR A 203 -0.36 38.08 -43.15
N ALA A 204 -1.38 37.83 -43.98
CA ALA A 204 -1.99 36.51 -44.12
C ALA A 204 -1.45 35.75 -45.36
N LEU A 205 -1.40 34.41 -45.26
CA LEU A 205 -0.97 33.49 -46.34
C LEU A 205 -2.09 32.65 -46.96
N ALA A 206 -3.33 32.81 -46.49
CA ALA A 206 -4.51 32.14 -47.02
C ALA A 206 -5.54 33.19 -47.48
N PRO A 207 -5.85 33.31 -48.78
CA PRO A 207 -6.64 34.42 -49.32
C PRO A 207 -8.12 34.40 -48.89
N ASN A 208 -8.72 33.22 -48.74
CA ASN A 208 -10.18 33.04 -48.60
C ASN A 208 -10.63 32.68 -47.17
N ARG A 209 -9.95 33.22 -46.14
CA ARG A 209 -10.12 32.79 -44.73
C ARG A 209 -10.14 33.94 -43.73
N SER A 210 -10.48 33.65 -42.48
CA SER A 210 -10.83 34.63 -41.44
C SER A 210 -9.76 35.67 -41.15
N LEU A 211 -8.46 35.33 -41.27
CA LEU A 211 -7.35 36.29 -41.14
C LEU A 211 -7.35 37.39 -42.20
N ALA A 212 -7.80 37.12 -43.43
CA ALA A 212 -7.78 38.09 -44.52
C ALA A 212 -8.76 39.26 -44.30
N LYS A 213 -9.69 39.13 -43.35
CA LYS A 213 -10.56 40.22 -42.86
C LYS A 213 -9.79 41.25 -42.01
N TRP A 214 -8.68 40.83 -41.38
CA TRP A 214 -7.92 41.60 -40.38
C TRP A 214 -6.52 41.98 -40.84
N LEU A 215 -5.96 41.24 -41.82
CA LEU A 215 -4.59 41.39 -42.30
C LEU A 215 -4.54 41.50 -43.83
N PRO A 216 -3.64 42.33 -44.37
CA PRO A 216 -3.35 42.29 -45.80
C PRO A 216 -2.74 40.94 -46.18
N LEU A 217 -3.01 40.50 -47.41
CA LEU A 217 -2.26 39.39 -48.01
C LEU A 217 -0.80 39.79 -48.21
N SER A 218 0.09 38.80 -48.17
CA SER A 218 1.51 39.01 -48.39
C SER A 218 1.82 39.56 -49.80
N PRO A 219 2.71 40.55 -49.94
CA PRO A 219 3.16 41.07 -51.24
C PRO A 219 4.35 40.29 -51.84
N GLN A 220 4.70 39.13 -51.28
CA GLN A 220 5.87 38.34 -51.68
C GLN A 220 5.64 37.61 -53.03
N LYS A 221 6.68 36.94 -53.52
CA LYS A 221 6.72 36.27 -54.84
C LYS A 221 7.23 34.83 -54.75
N GLY A 222 6.79 34.13 -53.73
CA GLY A 222 7.06 32.72 -53.49
C GLY A 222 8.42 32.36 -52.90
N VAL A 223 8.49 31.11 -52.47
CA VAL A 223 9.67 30.46 -51.86
C VAL A 223 10.72 30.15 -52.93
N LEU A 224 12.01 30.28 -52.57
CA LEU A 224 13.10 29.83 -53.44
C LEU A 224 13.11 28.30 -53.53
N GLU A 225 13.34 27.74 -54.73
CA GLU A 225 13.23 26.29 -54.94
C GLU A 225 14.18 25.49 -54.03
N LYS A 226 15.44 25.92 -53.91
CA LYS A 226 16.42 25.35 -52.96
C LYS A 226 15.99 25.36 -51.48
N VAL A 227 15.00 26.18 -51.11
CA VAL A 227 14.39 26.19 -49.77
C VAL A 227 13.21 25.22 -49.73
N ARG A 228 12.35 25.21 -50.77
CA ARG A 228 11.27 24.22 -50.93
C ARG A 228 11.80 22.79 -50.85
N GLU A 229 12.85 22.48 -51.61
CA GLU A 229 13.53 21.19 -51.62
C GLU A 229 14.06 20.83 -50.22
N ARG A 230 14.91 21.71 -49.64
CA ARG A 230 15.57 21.50 -48.34
C ARG A 230 14.58 21.14 -47.25
N ILE A 231 13.48 21.89 -47.13
CA ILE A 231 12.50 21.72 -46.06
C ILE A 231 11.36 20.76 -46.42
N CYS A 232 11.34 20.19 -47.63
CA CYS A 232 10.26 19.35 -48.18
C CYS A 232 8.88 20.09 -48.23
N LEU A 233 8.87 21.39 -48.55
CA LEU A 233 7.69 22.26 -48.44
C LEU A 233 6.53 21.82 -49.34
N GLY A 234 5.43 21.42 -48.72
CA GLY A 234 4.19 20.96 -49.37
C GLY A 234 4.17 19.48 -49.74
N ASN A 235 5.27 18.74 -49.51
CA ASN A 235 5.35 17.31 -49.81
C ASN A 235 4.44 16.51 -48.87
N PHE A 236 3.74 15.50 -49.42
CA PHE A 236 3.00 14.51 -48.62
C PHE A 236 3.94 13.70 -47.72
N LYS A 237 3.43 13.29 -46.55
CA LYS A 237 4.10 12.31 -45.68
C LYS A 237 3.98 10.90 -46.26
N ARG A 238 4.89 10.01 -45.85
CA ARG A 238 4.87 8.59 -46.21
C ARG A 238 3.94 7.74 -45.33
N GLU A 239 3.71 8.18 -44.10
CA GLU A 239 2.77 7.58 -43.15
C GLU A 239 2.21 8.66 -42.21
N ASN A 240 1.07 8.39 -41.55
CA ASN A 240 0.55 9.27 -40.51
C ASN A 240 1.33 9.09 -39.20
N PHE A 241 2.55 9.64 -39.17
CA PHE A 241 3.49 9.56 -38.03
C PHE A 241 2.78 9.86 -36.70
N GLY A 242 2.00 10.95 -36.66
CA GLY A 242 1.44 11.47 -35.42
C GLY A 242 0.41 10.55 -34.79
N GLN A 243 -0.50 10.00 -35.60
CA GLN A 243 -1.45 8.97 -35.16
C GLN A 243 -0.73 7.72 -34.67
N LYS A 244 0.21 7.20 -35.47
CA LYS A 244 0.96 5.97 -35.19
C LYS A 244 1.76 6.04 -33.89
N GLU A 245 2.43 7.17 -33.62
CA GLU A 245 3.13 7.38 -32.35
C GLU A 245 2.15 7.61 -31.20
N LEU A 246 1.00 8.25 -31.41
CA LEU A 246 -0.02 8.39 -30.37
C LEU A 246 -0.61 7.04 -29.95
N GLU A 247 -0.93 6.17 -30.90
CA GLU A 247 -1.37 4.77 -30.65
C GLU A 247 -0.32 3.97 -29.87
N ARG A 248 0.96 4.18 -30.19
CA ARG A 248 2.10 3.60 -29.44
C ARG A 248 2.18 4.11 -28.00
N GLN A 249 1.89 5.38 -27.74
CA GLN A 249 1.82 5.92 -26.38
C GLN A 249 0.62 5.34 -25.61
N LYS A 250 -0.55 5.14 -26.26
CA LYS A 250 -1.71 4.41 -25.64
C LYS A 250 -1.27 3.02 -25.18
N GLU A 251 -0.57 2.29 -26.04
CA GLU A 251 -0.15 0.92 -25.75
C GLU A 251 0.89 0.84 -24.63
N LEU A 252 1.88 1.74 -24.61
CA LEU A 252 2.86 1.82 -23.52
C LEU A 252 2.21 2.15 -22.16
N GLU A 253 1.13 2.93 -22.14
CA GLU A 253 0.42 3.25 -20.91
C GLU A 253 -0.52 2.12 -20.45
N ARG A 254 -1.15 1.38 -21.38
CA ARG A 254 -1.85 0.12 -21.07
C ARG A 254 -0.91 -0.92 -20.46
N GLN A 255 0.30 -1.06 -21.00
CA GLN A 255 1.29 -2.02 -20.49
C GLN A 255 1.73 -1.68 -19.05
N LYS A 256 2.00 -0.41 -18.76
CA LYS A 256 2.34 0.07 -17.40
C LYS A 256 1.20 -0.14 -16.40
N GLU A 257 -0.05 0.02 -16.83
CA GLU A 257 -1.20 -0.26 -15.96
C GLU A 257 -1.34 -1.76 -15.64
N LEU A 258 -1.13 -2.63 -16.64
CA LEU A 258 -1.08 -4.08 -16.43
C LEU A 258 0.09 -4.50 -15.51
N GLU A 259 1.22 -3.80 -15.54
CA GLU A 259 2.32 -4.00 -14.59
C GLU A 259 1.95 -3.60 -13.16
N ARG A 260 1.31 -2.43 -12.96
CA ARG A 260 0.81 -2.00 -11.65
C ARG A 260 -0.21 -2.97 -11.06
N GLN A 261 -1.09 -3.51 -11.88
CA GLN A 261 -2.09 -4.50 -11.44
C GLN A 261 -1.42 -5.80 -10.96
N LYS A 262 -0.42 -6.31 -11.69
CA LYS A 262 0.39 -7.48 -11.28
C LYS A 262 1.20 -7.23 -10.00
N GLU A 263 1.68 -5.99 -9.78
CA GLU A 263 2.34 -5.64 -8.53
C GLU A 263 1.35 -5.68 -7.35
N LEU A 264 0.16 -5.10 -7.51
CA LEU A 264 -0.90 -5.12 -6.50
C LEU A 264 -1.39 -6.55 -6.18
N GLU A 265 -1.43 -7.45 -7.17
CA GLU A 265 -1.72 -8.87 -6.95
C GLU A 265 -0.64 -9.55 -6.10
N ARG A 266 0.65 -9.32 -6.39
CA ARG A 266 1.77 -9.84 -5.58
C ARG A 266 1.75 -9.31 -4.15
N GLN A 267 1.39 -8.05 -3.94
CA GLN A 267 1.25 -7.48 -2.60
C GLN A 267 0.13 -8.18 -1.80
N LYS A 268 -1.02 -8.45 -2.43
CA LYS A 268 -2.13 -9.21 -1.83
C LYS A 268 -1.77 -10.67 -1.55
N GLU A 269 -0.95 -11.30 -2.40
CA GLU A 269 -0.46 -12.67 -2.15
C GLU A 269 0.46 -12.70 -0.92
N LEU A 270 1.41 -11.77 -0.82
CA LEU A 270 2.30 -11.64 0.33
C LEU A 270 1.55 -11.35 1.64
N GLU A 271 0.45 -10.60 1.58
CA GLU A 271 -0.43 -10.37 2.73
C GLU A 271 -1.12 -11.66 3.19
N ARG A 272 -1.69 -12.45 2.27
CA ARG A 272 -2.27 -13.77 2.56
C ARG A 272 -1.25 -14.76 3.14
N GLN A 273 -0.01 -14.74 2.65
CA GLN A 273 1.07 -15.58 3.19
C GLN A 273 1.38 -15.23 4.66
N LYS A 274 1.43 -13.93 5.00
CA LYS A 274 1.60 -13.45 6.39
C LYS A 274 0.41 -13.77 7.29
N GLU A 275 -0.82 -13.74 6.75
CA GLU A 275 -2.00 -14.17 7.50
C GLU A 275 -1.92 -15.66 7.86
N LEU A 276 -1.58 -16.51 6.88
CA LEU A 276 -1.41 -17.96 7.08
C LEU A 276 -0.26 -18.28 8.07
N GLU A 277 0.81 -17.48 8.08
CA GLU A 277 1.89 -17.60 9.07
C GLU A 277 1.41 -17.29 10.49
N ARG A 278 0.64 -16.19 10.68
CA ARG A 278 0.01 -15.86 11.96
C ARG A 278 -0.98 -16.92 12.45
N GLN A 279 -1.75 -17.52 11.54
CA GLN A 279 -2.66 -18.61 11.87
C GLN A 279 -1.90 -19.84 12.41
N LYS A 280 -0.77 -20.21 11.79
CA LYS A 280 0.13 -21.29 12.25
C LYS A 280 0.81 -20.97 13.58
N GLU A 281 1.17 -19.70 13.83
CA GLU A 281 1.72 -19.29 15.12
C GLU A 281 0.67 -19.45 16.24
N LEU A 282 -0.55 -18.98 16.01
CA LEU A 282 -1.67 -19.12 16.95
C LEU A 282 -2.02 -20.59 17.23
N GLU A 283 -1.90 -21.47 16.24
CA GLU A 283 -2.09 -22.92 16.42
C GLU A 283 -1.01 -23.53 17.33
N ARG A 284 0.26 -23.19 17.12
CA ARG A 284 1.38 -23.61 18.00
C ARG A 284 1.22 -23.10 19.43
N GLN A 285 0.73 -21.87 19.61
CA GLN A 285 0.47 -21.31 20.95
C GLN A 285 -0.61 -22.13 21.70
N LYS A 286 -1.69 -22.53 21.01
CA LYS A 286 -2.74 -23.40 21.57
C LYS A 286 -2.26 -24.82 21.87
N GLU A 287 -1.34 -25.36 21.06
CA GLU A 287 -0.74 -26.66 21.35
C GLU A 287 0.11 -26.60 22.63
N LEU A 288 0.95 -25.58 22.78
CA LEU A 288 1.77 -25.35 23.97
C LEU A 288 0.92 -25.14 25.25
N GLU A 289 -0.24 -24.49 25.12
CA GLU A 289 -1.19 -24.33 26.22
C GLU A 289 -1.77 -25.69 26.67
N ARG A 290 -2.21 -26.54 25.73
CA ARG A 290 -2.67 -27.91 26.02
C ARG A 290 -1.60 -28.78 26.67
N GLN A 291 -0.33 -28.65 26.24
CA GLN A 291 0.79 -29.37 26.85
C GLN A 291 0.98 -28.97 28.32
N LYS A 292 0.89 -27.67 28.65
CA LYS A 292 0.95 -27.17 30.04
C LYS A 292 -0.25 -27.60 30.88
N GLU A 293 -1.44 -27.69 30.30
CA GLU A 293 -2.62 -28.22 30.99
C GLU A 293 -2.43 -29.70 31.36
N LEU A 294 -1.96 -30.52 30.41
CA LEU A 294 -1.68 -31.94 30.64
C LEU A 294 -0.56 -32.16 31.69
N GLU A 295 0.43 -31.26 31.75
CA GLU A 295 1.47 -31.29 32.79
C GLU A 295 0.88 -31.01 34.18
N ARG A 296 0.02 -29.99 34.32
CA ARG A 296 -0.71 -29.69 35.57
C ARG A 296 -1.62 -30.84 36.01
N GLN A 297 -2.29 -31.52 35.07
CA GLN A 297 -3.12 -32.69 35.37
C GLN A 297 -2.29 -33.83 35.96
N LYS A 298 -1.10 -34.11 35.39
CA LYS A 298 -0.14 -35.11 35.92
C LYS A 298 0.44 -34.72 37.28
N GLU A 299 0.68 -33.43 37.53
CA GLU A 299 1.11 -32.94 38.84
C GLU A 299 0.02 -33.18 39.90
N LEU A 300 -1.23 -32.83 39.60
CA LEU A 300 -2.38 -33.05 40.48
C LEU A 300 -2.62 -34.55 40.76
N GLU A 301 -2.37 -35.43 39.78
CA GLU A 301 -2.44 -36.88 39.97
C GLU A 301 -1.37 -37.38 40.94
N ARG A 302 -0.11 -36.94 40.80
CA ARG A 302 0.98 -37.22 41.75
C ARG A 302 0.69 -36.71 43.16
N GLN A 303 0.08 -35.52 43.29
CA GLN A 303 -0.32 -34.98 44.59
C GLN A 303 -1.36 -35.87 45.28
N LYS A 304 -2.37 -36.37 44.54
CA LYS A 304 -3.38 -37.33 45.03
C LYS A 304 -2.79 -38.70 45.39
N GLU A 305 -1.77 -39.16 44.67
CA GLU A 305 -1.06 -40.39 45.00
C GLU A 305 -0.30 -40.25 46.33
N LEU A 306 0.44 -39.13 46.50
CA LEU A 306 1.15 -38.81 47.73
C LEU A 306 0.22 -38.64 48.94
N GLU A 307 -0.99 -38.10 48.72
CA GLU A 307 -2.01 -38.00 49.77
C GLU A 307 -2.51 -39.39 50.23
N LYS A 308 -2.80 -40.30 49.29
CA LYS A 308 -3.15 -41.70 49.61
C LYS A 308 -2.02 -42.44 50.35
N GLN A 309 -0.76 -42.19 49.99
CA GLN A 309 0.39 -42.77 50.69
C GLN A 309 0.46 -42.30 52.16
N LYS A 310 0.22 -41.00 52.42
CA LYS A 310 0.14 -40.44 53.79
C LYS A 310 -1.06 -40.96 54.58
N GLU A 311 -2.20 -41.19 53.92
CA GLU A 311 -3.35 -41.81 54.59
C GLU A 311 -3.05 -43.25 55.02
N LEU A 312 -2.45 -44.06 54.13
CA LEU A 312 -2.03 -45.43 54.42
C LEU A 312 -0.97 -45.49 55.54
N GLU A 313 -0.08 -44.50 55.62
CA GLU A 313 0.89 -44.39 56.72
C GLU A 313 0.20 -44.11 58.06
N ARG A 314 -0.76 -43.17 58.11
CA ARG A 314 -1.59 -42.92 59.32
C ARG A 314 -2.41 -44.14 59.74
N GLN A 315 -2.94 -44.90 58.80
CA GLN A 315 -3.67 -46.15 59.10
C GLN A 315 -2.75 -47.19 59.79
N LYS A 316 -1.52 -47.35 59.30
CA LYS A 316 -0.49 -48.23 59.92
C LYS A 316 -0.05 -47.72 61.30
N GLU A 317 0.05 -46.41 61.51
CA GLU A 317 0.35 -45.84 62.82
C GLU A 317 -0.77 -46.14 63.82
N LEU A 318 -2.04 -45.93 63.43
CA LEU A 318 -3.21 -46.24 64.26
C LEU A 318 -3.32 -47.74 64.60
N GLU A 319 -2.92 -48.62 63.68
CA GLU A 319 -2.86 -50.06 63.92
C GLU A 319 -1.79 -50.42 64.98
N ARG A 320 -0.59 -49.85 64.88
CA ARG A 320 0.47 -49.98 65.91
C ARG A 320 0.03 -49.46 67.28
N GLN A 321 -0.71 -48.35 67.33
CA GLN A 321 -1.25 -47.81 68.59
C GLN A 321 -2.23 -48.80 69.24
N LYS A 322 -3.13 -49.42 68.46
CA LYS A 322 -4.06 -50.46 68.94
C LYS A 322 -3.35 -51.74 69.40
N GLU A 323 -2.25 -52.12 68.73
CA GLU A 323 -1.44 -53.25 69.18
C GLU A 323 -0.76 -52.95 70.53
N LEU A 324 -0.17 -51.78 70.69
CA LEU A 324 0.43 -51.33 71.95
C LEU A 324 -0.59 -51.24 73.09
N GLU A 325 -1.84 -50.85 72.80
CA GLU A 325 -2.94 -50.84 73.76
C GLU A 325 -3.31 -52.26 74.21
N ARG A 326 -3.43 -53.22 73.29
CA ARG A 326 -3.62 -54.66 73.61
C ARG A 326 -2.47 -55.23 74.45
N GLN A 327 -1.22 -54.84 74.18
CA GLN A 327 -0.07 -55.26 74.99
C GLN A 327 -0.17 -54.73 76.42
N LYS A 328 -0.57 -53.46 76.61
CA LYS A 328 -0.82 -52.86 77.94
C LYS A 328 -1.99 -53.52 78.68
N GLU A 329 -3.05 -53.92 77.97
CA GLU A 329 -4.15 -54.67 78.58
C GLU A 329 -3.69 -56.05 79.07
N LEU A 330 -2.94 -56.79 78.25
CA LEU A 330 -2.36 -58.08 78.60
C LEU A 330 -1.39 -57.98 79.79
N GLU A 331 -0.66 -56.87 79.91
CA GLU A 331 0.20 -56.59 81.06
C GLU A 331 -0.61 -56.34 82.35
N ARG A 332 -1.68 -55.53 82.28
CA ARG A 332 -2.62 -55.35 83.41
C ARG A 332 -3.27 -56.67 83.84
N GLN A 333 -3.61 -57.55 82.90
CA GLN A 333 -4.14 -58.89 83.22
C GLN A 333 -3.10 -59.74 84.00
N LYS A 334 -1.83 -59.72 83.59
CA LYS A 334 -0.73 -60.40 84.31
C LYS A 334 -0.47 -59.79 85.68
N GLU A 335 -0.59 -58.48 85.84
CA GLU A 335 -0.46 -57.79 87.13
C GLU A 335 -1.61 -58.16 88.09
N LEU A 336 -2.85 -58.17 87.59
CA LEU A 336 -4.02 -58.63 88.34
C LEU A 336 -3.87 -60.09 88.78
N GLU A 337 -3.36 -60.97 87.91
CA GLU A 337 -3.05 -62.37 88.22
C GLU A 337 -1.99 -62.50 89.34
N ARG A 338 -0.91 -61.70 89.28
CA ARG A 338 0.12 -61.62 90.33
C ARG A 338 -0.48 -61.16 91.66
N SER A 339 -1.32 -60.13 91.64
CA SER A 339 -2.02 -59.59 92.83
C SER A 339 -2.96 -60.62 93.46
N LEU A 340 -3.73 -61.35 92.65
CA LEU A 340 -4.59 -62.45 93.10
C LEU A 340 -3.77 -63.61 93.70
N LYS A 341 -2.66 -64.01 93.06
CA LYS A 341 -1.73 -65.01 93.60
C LYS A 341 -1.11 -64.59 94.93
N ALA A 342 -0.74 -63.31 95.08
CA ALA A 342 -0.22 -62.77 96.34
C ALA A 342 -1.28 -62.79 97.46
N ARG A 343 -2.49 -62.32 97.19
CA ARG A 343 -3.62 -62.38 98.16
C ARG A 343 -3.95 -63.81 98.56
N LEU A 344 -3.94 -64.76 97.62
CA LEU A 344 -4.19 -66.18 97.92
C LEU A 344 -3.13 -66.77 98.84
N LYS A 345 -1.83 -66.45 98.65
CA LYS A 345 -0.77 -66.88 99.55
C LYS A 345 -1.00 -66.41 101.00
N VAL A 346 -1.43 -65.17 101.21
CA VAL A 346 -1.76 -64.64 102.55
C VAL A 346 -2.90 -65.42 103.21
N VAL A 347 -3.96 -65.74 102.44
CA VAL A 347 -5.12 -66.53 102.94
C VAL A 347 -4.78 -67.99 103.23
N LEU A 348 -3.83 -68.58 102.49
CA LEU A 348 -3.36 -69.94 102.76
C LEU A 348 -2.46 -69.99 104.01
N ALA A 349 -1.59 -68.99 104.18
CA ALA A 349 -0.74 -68.86 105.36
C ALA A 349 -1.56 -68.69 106.65
N SER A 350 -2.61 -67.86 106.65
CA SER A 350 -3.50 -67.70 107.82
C SER A 350 -4.35 -68.95 108.13
N LYS A 351 -4.39 -69.93 107.24
CA LYS A 351 -4.99 -71.26 107.46
C LYS A 351 -3.96 -72.36 107.73
N GLY A 352 -2.67 -72.02 107.92
CA GLY A 352 -1.60 -72.98 108.22
C GLY A 352 -1.17 -73.87 107.05
N ILE A 353 -1.59 -73.58 105.83
CA ILE A 353 -1.30 -74.41 104.64
C ILE A 353 0.03 -73.96 104.02
N LYS A 354 1.05 -74.83 104.04
CA LYS A 354 2.32 -74.59 103.33
C LYS A 354 2.08 -74.58 101.82
N SER A 355 2.60 -73.56 101.14
CA SER A 355 2.13 -73.14 99.81
C SER A 355 2.67 -73.93 98.61
N ASP A 356 3.57 -74.89 98.85
CA ASP A 356 4.70 -75.08 97.93
C ASP A 356 4.42 -76.08 96.78
N ASN A 357 3.18 -76.58 96.69
CA ASN A 357 2.69 -77.46 95.62
C ASN A 357 1.22 -77.16 95.24
N LEU A 358 0.81 -75.88 95.19
CA LEU A 358 -0.56 -75.50 94.83
C LEU A 358 -0.72 -75.17 93.33
N ILE A 359 -1.45 -76.01 92.60
CA ILE A 359 -1.86 -75.74 91.21
C ILE A 359 -3.26 -75.12 91.20
N ILE A 360 -3.37 -73.87 90.73
CA ILE A 360 -4.67 -73.19 90.54
C ILE A 360 -5.17 -73.54 89.14
N ILE A 361 -6.17 -74.42 89.04
CA ILE A 361 -6.67 -74.95 87.75
C ILE A 361 -7.61 -73.94 87.05
N SER A 362 -8.26 -73.05 87.79
CA SER A 362 -9.12 -71.99 87.24
C SER A 362 -9.22 -70.80 88.19
N LEU A 363 -9.03 -69.58 87.68
CA LEU A 363 -9.32 -68.34 88.41
C LEU A 363 -10.82 -68.02 88.50
N LYS A 364 -11.63 -68.58 87.59
CA LYS A 364 -13.08 -68.34 87.49
C LYS A 364 -13.84 -68.97 88.66
N ASP A 365 -13.34 -70.10 89.16
CA ASP A 365 -13.98 -70.91 90.20
C ASP A 365 -13.47 -70.57 91.61
N ALA A 366 -12.28 -69.99 91.72
CA ALA A 366 -11.69 -69.53 92.99
C ALA A 366 -12.57 -68.53 93.74
N TYR A 367 -13.44 -67.78 93.05
CA TYR A 367 -14.38 -66.83 93.66
C TYR A 367 -15.45 -67.50 94.55
N ARG A 368 -15.75 -68.80 94.34
CA ARG A 368 -16.74 -69.54 95.14
C ARG A 368 -16.20 -70.03 96.49
N LEU A 369 -14.87 -70.08 96.68
CA LEU A 369 -14.20 -70.65 97.87
C LEU A 369 -14.32 -69.82 99.16
N PHE A 370 -14.89 -68.61 99.11
CA PHE A 370 -14.93 -67.67 100.24
C PHE A 370 -16.26 -67.61 101.00
N LYS A 371 -17.26 -68.45 100.66
CA LYS A 371 -18.50 -68.60 101.44
C LYS A 371 -18.70 -70.05 101.92
N GLY A 372 -18.29 -70.30 103.16
CA GLY A 372 -18.71 -71.40 104.04
C GLY A 372 -19.04 -72.77 103.43
N GLY A 373 -18.05 -73.65 103.32
CA GLY A 373 -18.22 -75.06 102.95
C GLY A 373 -16.88 -75.76 102.73
N LEU A 374 -16.80 -77.08 102.96
CA LEU A 374 -15.57 -77.84 102.70
C LEU A 374 -15.35 -77.98 101.18
N ALA A 375 -14.09 -77.82 100.76
CA ALA A 375 -13.62 -78.21 99.43
C ALA A 375 -12.43 -79.18 99.61
N LEU A 376 -12.51 -80.34 98.94
CA LEU A 376 -11.53 -81.42 99.06
C LEU A 376 -10.23 -81.11 98.32
N LEU A 377 -9.16 -80.84 99.08
CA LEU A 377 -7.79 -80.88 98.58
C LEU A 377 -7.27 -82.32 98.66
N LEU A 378 -7.47 -83.10 97.61
CA LEU A 378 -6.97 -84.48 97.51
C LEU A 378 -5.56 -84.53 96.92
N ASP A 379 -4.65 -85.16 97.66
CA ASP A 379 -3.30 -85.47 97.20
C ASP A 379 -3.31 -86.55 96.11
N LEU A 380 -2.53 -86.33 95.05
CA LEU A 380 -2.34 -87.25 93.92
C LEU A 380 -1.64 -88.57 94.31
N LYS A 381 -0.84 -88.59 95.40
CA LYS A 381 -0.34 -89.84 95.99
C LYS A 381 -1.45 -90.59 96.75
N ALA A 382 -2.18 -89.92 97.63
CA ALA A 382 -3.31 -90.51 98.36
C ALA A 382 -4.37 -91.12 97.40
N LEU A 383 -4.75 -90.39 96.35
CA LEU A 383 -5.68 -90.88 95.33
C LEU A 383 -5.15 -92.13 94.61
N LYS A 384 -3.86 -92.15 94.25
CA LYS A 384 -3.21 -93.34 93.65
C LYS A 384 -3.11 -94.52 94.61
N SER A 385 -2.92 -94.30 95.92
CA SER A 385 -2.92 -95.36 96.93
C SER A 385 -4.30 -95.97 97.13
N ILE A 386 -5.36 -95.14 97.18
CA ILE A 386 -6.76 -95.62 97.29
C ILE A 386 -7.15 -96.41 96.03
N ILE A 387 -6.84 -95.89 94.84
CA ILE A 387 -7.11 -96.60 93.56
C ILE A 387 -6.30 -97.91 93.47
N LYS A 388 -5.05 -97.95 93.96
CA LYS A 388 -4.28 -99.21 94.04
C LYS A 388 -4.85 -100.20 95.05
N ALA A 389 -5.35 -99.73 96.21
CA ALA A 389 -5.96 -100.61 97.20
C ALA A 389 -7.28 -101.24 96.71
N PHE A 390 -8.01 -100.57 95.81
CA PHE A 390 -9.26 -101.07 95.25
C PHE A 390 -9.11 -101.96 93.99
N LEU A 391 -7.93 -101.96 93.35
CA LEU A 391 -7.63 -102.74 92.13
C LEU A 391 -6.50 -103.78 92.30
N LYS A 392 -5.80 -103.72 93.44
CA LYS A 392 -4.75 -104.60 94.00
C LYS A 392 -5.17 -105.91 94.71
N ARG A 393 -4.98 -107.19 94.35
CA ARG A 393 -4.65 -107.99 93.15
C ARG A 393 -3.45 -107.65 92.27
#